data_AF-A0A2N7QEW7-F1
#
_entry.id   AF-A0A2N7QEW7-F1
#
_cell.length_a   1.000
_cell.length_b   1.000
_cell.length_c   1.000
_cell.angle_alpha   90.00
_cell.angle_beta   90.00
_cell.angle_gamma   90.00
#
_symmetry.space_group_name_H-M   'P 1'
#
loop_
_entity.id
_entity.type
_entity.pdbx_description
1 polymer ?
#
loop_
_entity_poly.entity_id
_entity_poly.type
_entity_poly.pdbx_seq_one_letter_code
_entity_poly.pdbx_strand_id
1 'polypeptide(L)' 'MMKSIYIFSNGTLKRKDNTLLFESEKEKKYIPIENISEIFIFGEVTVNK' A
#
# COMPACT_ATOMS: atom_id res chain seq x y z
N MET A 1 -17.08 -6.85 3.42
CA MET A 1 -16.50 -5.95 4.43
C MET A 1 -15.19 -5.41 3.88
N MET A 2 -15.02 -4.10 3.86
CA MET A 2 -13.77 -3.46 3.42
C MET A 2 -12.68 -3.75 4.47
N LYS A 3 -11.44 -3.92 4.03
CA LYS A 3 -10.29 -4.30 4.88
C LYS A 3 -9.44 -3.08 5.19
N SER A 4 -8.91 -3.05 6.40
CA SER A 4 -7.89 -2.09 6.84
C SER A 4 -6.51 -2.65 6.57
N ILE A 5 -5.59 -1.84 6.05
CA ILE A 5 -4.23 -2.26 5.72
C ILE A 5 -3.24 -1.55 6.63
N TYR A 6 -2.28 -2.33 7.14
CA TYR A 6 -1.24 -1.85 8.02
C TYR A 6 0.11 -2.07 7.36
N ILE A 7 0.89 -1.00 7.17
CA ILE A 7 2.21 -1.02 6.57
C ILE A 7 3.23 -0.60 7.63
N PHE A 8 4.04 -1.55 8.09
CA PHE A 8 5.13 -1.32 9.04
C PHE A 8 6.50 -1.23 8.35
N SER A 9 6.60 -1.72 7.11
CA SER A 9 7.84 -1.73 6.34
C SER A 9 8.07 -0.40 5.64
N ASN A 10 9.34 0.00 5.52
CA ASN A 10 9.72 1.15 4.70
C ASN A 10 9.61 0.79 3.21
N GLY A 11 9.19 1.74 2.38
CA GLY A 11 9.02 1.46 0.95
C GLY A 11 8.37 2.58 0.15
N THR A 12 7.84 2.23 -1.00
CA THR A 12 7.13 3.13 -1.91
C THR A 12 5.75 2.57 -2.21
N LEU A 13 4.72 3.39 -2.04
CA LEU A 13 3.35 3.07 -2.40
C LEU A 13 2.98 3.83 -3.67
N LYS A 14 2.65 3.10 -4.73
CA LYS A 14 2.30 3.64 -6.06
C LYS A 14 0.91 3.17 -6.46
N ARG A 15 0.14 4.03 -7.11
CA ARG A 15 -1.08 3.60 -7.79
C ARG A 15 -0.75 3.04 -9.17
N LYS A 16 -1.31 1.87 -9.48
CA LYS A 16 -1.29 1.25 -10.80
C LYS A 16 -2.72 0.88 -11.17
N ASP A 17 -3.36 1.73 -11.95
CA ASP A 17 -4.77 1.58 -12.36
C ASP A 17 -5.73 1.47 -11.16
N ASN A 18 -6.44 0.34 -11.05
CA ASN A 18 -7.37 0.01 -9.96
C ASN A 18 -6.69 -0.82 -8.85
N THR A 19 -5.37 -0.73 -8.73
CA THR A 19 -4.58 -1.44 -7.73
C THR A 19 -3.54 -0.51 -7.12
N LEU A 20 -3.31 -0.63 -5.81
CA LEU A 20 -2.17 -0.03 -5.14
C LEU A 20 -1.03 -1.05 -5.10
N LEU A 21 0.15 -0.60 -5.47
CA LEU A 21 1.38 -1.37 -5.46
C LEU A 21 2.28 -0.84 -4.35
N PHE A 22 2.54 -1.68 -3.35
CA PHE A 22 3.53 -1.41 -2.32
C PHE A 22 4.83 -2.14 -2.66
N GLU A 23 5.92 -1.39 -2.81
CA GLU A 23 7.26 -1.89 -3.08
C GLU A 23 8.16 -1.57 -1.87
N SER A 24 8.64 -2.59 -1.19
CA SER A 24 9.73 -2.48 -0.23
C SER A 24 10.96 -3.23 -0.76
N GLU A 25 12.09 -3.14 -0.06
CA GLU A 25 13.29 -3.89 -0.45
C GLU A 25 13.11 -5.41 -0.46
N LYS A 26 12.14 -5.94 0.31
CA LYS A 26 11.94 -7.38 0.50
C LYS A 26 10.67 -7.92 -0.13
N GLU A 27 9.65 -7.10 -0.26
CA GLU A 27 8.34 -7.53 -0.76
C GLU A 27 7.73 -6.52 -1.73
N LYS A 28 7.00 -7.07 -2.71
CA LYS A 28 6.17 -6.33 -3.64
C LYS A 28 4.74 -6.83 -3.53
N LYS A 29 3.84 -5.96 -3.07
CA LYS A 29 2.46 -6.31 -2.74
C LYS A 29 1.48 -5.55 -3.61
N TYR A 30 0.58 -6.28 -4.25
CA TYR A 30 -0.51 -5.73 -5.04
C TYR A 30 -1.79 -5.76 -4.22
N ILE A 31 -2.45 -4.61 -4.13
CA ILE A 31 -3.57 -4.38 -3.24
C ILE A 31 -4.74 -3.79 -4.04
N PRO A 32 -5.78 -4.57 -4.35
CA PRO A 32 -6.94 -4.09 -5.08
C PRO A 32 -7.70 -3.04 -4.26
N ILE A 33 -7.92 -1.85 -4.81
CA ILE A 33 -8.51 -0.73 -4.06
C ILE A 33 -9.97 -0.96 -3.66
N GLU A 34 -10.67 -1.82 -4.38
CA GLU A 34 -12.10 -2.12 -4.20
C GLU A 34 -12.41 -2.70 -2.81
N ASN A 35 -11.39 -3.29 -2.18
CA ASN A 35 -11.52 -3.97 -0.89
C ASN A 35 -10.85 -3.21 0.27
N ILE A 36 -10.37 -1.99 0.08
CA ILE A 36 -9.63 -1.22 1.09
C ILE A 36 -10.49 -0.08 1.62
N SER A 37 -10.66 0.00 2.93
CA SER A 37 -11.29 1.17 3.58
C SER A 37 -10.27 2.22 3.96
N GLU A 38 -9.13 1.77 4.49
CA GLU A 38 -8.16 2.63 5.15
C GLU A 38 -6.77 1.98 5.10
N ILE A 39 -5.74 2.82 5.09
CA ILE A 39 -4.34 2.43 5.08
C ILE A 39 -3.64 3.17 6.21
N PHE A 40 -3.10 2.42 7.17
CA PHE A 40 -2.28 2.93 8.25
C PHE A 40 -0.81 2.65 7.96
N ILE A 41 0.00 3.70 7.97
CA ILE A 41 1.42 3.65 7.65
C ILE A 41 2.21 4.00 8.90
N PHE A 42 3.03 3.06 9.35
CA PHE A 42 3.92 3.20 10.52
C PHE A 42 5.40 3.21 10.14
N GLY A 43 5.73 2.84 8.89
CA GLY A 43 7.08 2.96 8.33
C GLY A 43 7.25 4.22 7.47
N GLU A 44 8.48 4.48 7.04
CA GLU A 44 8.77 5.53 6.06
C GLU A 44 8.34 5.09 4.67
N VAL A 45 7.24 5.67 4.18
CA VAL A 45 6.68 5.34 2.87
C VAL A 45 6.66 6.57 1.97
N THR A 46 7.26 6.42 0.79
CA THR A 46 7.13 7.42 -0.28
C THR A 46 5.85 7.17 -1.07
N VAL A 47 5.03 8.20 -1.23
CA VAL A 47 3.83 8.20 -2.09
C VAL A 47 4.01 9.19 -3.24
N ASN A 48 3.61 8.82 -4.45
CA ASN A 48 3.57 9.74 -5.59
C ASN A 48 2.15 10.30 -5.82
N LYS A 49 2.07 11.50 -6.40
CA LYS A 49 0.82 12.21 -6.71
C LYS A 49 0.21 11.74 -8.04
#